data_AF-A0A0B1S002-F1
#
_entry.id   AF-A0A0B1S002-F1
#
_cell.length_a   1.000
_cell.length_b   1.000
_cell.length_c   1.000
_cell.angle_alpha   90.00
_cell.angle_beta   90.00
_cell.angle_gamma   90.00
#
_symmetry.space_group_name_H-M   'P 1'
#
loop_
_entity.id
_entity.type
_entity.pdbx_description
1 polymer ?
#
loop_
_entity_poly.entity_id
_entity_poly.type
_entity_poly.pdbx_seq_one_letter_code
_entity_poly.pdbx_strand_id
1 'polypeptide(L)'
;MVSRGELNPADVTIIYDQYILPLPPPVSIIRDPIFIELLLDSLFHYQGPKTIPEHRFKYVYLLACAASVSETRSSNGRRTQSRLELDNCRQCLDDAVSLLEGMDDLLAELNDLLHAIKMPVVAAGVLYYVQTLLLSEERTGDPPGAALCLLDHISTLHPNLHAKAFDVCCQLYEKIAGENEAAEVIMERQRLVVDRLVHLLSVGGAIPVLEKGVGNVP
;
A
#
# COMPACT_ATOMS: atom_id res chain seq x y z
N MET A 1 7.31 -19.33 3.21
CA MET A 1 6.70 -17.99 3.08
C MET A 1 6.11 -17.81 1.69
N VAL A 2 6.92 -17.54 0.66
CA VAL A 2 6.43 -17.29 -0.71
C VAL A 2 5.56 -18.42 -1.28
N SER A 3 5.96 -19.68 -1.11
CA SER A 3 5.15 -20.84 -1.56
C SER A 3 3.90 -21.10 -0.72
N ARG A 4 3.79 -20.49 0.47
CA ARG A 4 2.65 -20.64 1.39
C ARG A 4 1.71 -19.43 1.36
N GLY A 5 2.13 -18.31 0.75
CA GLY A 5 1.34 -17.08 0.70
C GLY A 5 1.17 -16.36 2.04
N GLU A 6 1.97 -16.67 3.06
CA GLU A 6 1.81 -16.12 4.42
C GLU A 6 3.16 -15.81 5.08
N LEU A 7 3.20 -14.75 5.90
CA LEU A 7 4.31 -14.43 6.80
C LEU A 7 4.03 -14.99 8.19
N ASN A 8 4.83 -15.96 8.63
CA ASN A 8 4.86 -16.32 10.04
C ASN A 8 5.95 -15.52 10.80
N PRO A 9 5.75 -15.24 12.10
CA PRO A 9 6.71 -14.45 12.89
C PRO A 9 8.11 -15.06 13.02
N ALA A 10 8.21 -16.40 12.96
CA ALA A 10 9.49 -17.10 13.07
C ALA A 10 10.37 -16.83 11.84
N ASP A 11 9.82 -16.98 10.65
CA ASP A 11 10.54 -16.72 9.40
C ASP A 11 10.91 -15.24 9.28
N VAL A 12 10.00 -14.32 9.65
CA VAL A 12 10.28 -12.88 9.67
C VAL A 12 11.42 -12.55 10.65
N THR A 13 11.47 -13.23 11.79
CA THR A 13 12.58 -13.09 12.75
C THR A 13 13.90 -13.54 12.12
N ILE A 14 13.93 -14.69 11.47
CA ILE A 14 15.15 -15.20 10.80
C ILE A 14 15.64 -14.19 9.76
N ILE A 15 14.75 -13.64 8.93
CA ILE A 15 15.12 -12.64 7.91
C ILE A 15 15.63 -11.37 8.59
N TYR A 16 14.89 -10.83 9.57
CA TYR A 16 15.28 -9.64 10.32
C TYR A 16 16.69 -9.78 10.91
N ASP A 17 16.98 -10.91 11.56
CA ASP A 17 18.26 -11.17 12.20
C ASP A 17 19.43 -11.14 11.19
N GLN A 18 19.21 -11.50 9.93
CA GLN A 18 20.23 -11.37 8.87
C GLN A 18 20.42 -9.93 8.41
N TYR A 19 19.36 -9.13 8.36
CA TYR A 19 19.41 -7.76 7.84
C TYR A 19 19.91 -6.73 8.85
N ILE A 20 19.96 -7.07 10.15
CA ILE A 20 20.58 -6.22 11.17
C ILE A 20 22.10 -6.42 11.30
N LEU A 21 22.68 -7.44 10.65
CA LEU A 21 24.11 -7.70 10.70
C LEU A 21 24.94 -6.58 10.04
N PRO A 22 26.24 -6.45 10.38
CA PRO A 22 27.15 -5.50 9.72
C PRO A 22 27.34 -5.75 8.22
N LEU A 23 27.22 -7.01 7.80
CA LEU A 23 27.32 -7.45 6.40
C LEU A 23 26.03 -8.16 6.00
N PRO A 24 24.92 -7.43 5.85
CA PRO A 24 23.62 -8.01 5.54
C PRO A 24 23.59 -8.59 4.11
N PRO A 25 22.64 -9.48 3.80
CA PRO A 25 22.40 -9.94 2.43
C PRO A 25 22.07 -8.78 1.45
N PRO A 26 22.17 -9.00 0.13
CA PRO A 26 21.78 -8.01 -0.86
C PRO A 26 20.32 -7.56 -0.68
N VAL A 27 20.07 -6.24 -0.69
CA VAL A 27 18.73 -5.68 -0.48
C VAL A 27 17.73 -6.13 -1.54
N SER A 28 18.21 -6.49 -2.74
CA SER A 28 17.36 -7.02 -3.82
C SER A 28 16.60 -8.28 -3.44
N ILE A 29 17.06 -9.06 -2.45
CA ILE A 29 16.38 -10.28 -2.00
C ILE A 29 15.07 -9.96 -1.28
N ILE A 30 15.04 -8.91 -0.45
CA ILE A 30 13.82 -8.46 0.25
C ILE A 30 12.99 -7.47 -0.55
N ARG A 31 13.43 -7.11 -1.76
CA ARG A 31 12.65 -6.34 -2.74
C ARG A 31 11.84 -7.24 -3.69
N ASP A 32 11.75 -8.52 -3.37
CA ASP A 32 10.85 -9.43 -4.07
C ASP A 32 9.40 -8.93 -3.97
N PRO A 33 8.67 -8.75 -5.08
CA PRO A 33 7.33 -8.16 -5.05
C PRO A 33 6.35 -8.93 -4.17
N ILE A 34 6.42 -10.26 -4.16
CA ILE A 34 5.54 -11.11 -3.34
C ILE A 34 5.85 -10.89 -1.86
N PHE A 35 7.13 -10.85 -1.49
CA PHE A 35 7.51 -10.57 -0.11
C PHE A 35 7.09 -9.17 0.36
N ILE A 36 7.19 -8.15 -0.52
CA ILE A 36 6.70 -6.81 -0.21
C ILE A 36 5.19 -6.82 0.00
N GLU A 37 4.43 -7.44 -0.90
CA GLU A 37 2.97 -7.54 -0.77
C GLU A 37 2.56 -8.23 0.55
N LEU A 38 3.24 -9.30 0.92
CA LEU A 38 3.04 -10.00 2.19
C LEU A 38 3.34 -9.11 3.42
N LEU A 39 4.36 -8.25 3.35
CA LEU A 39 4.65 -7.27 4.41
C LEU A 39 3.57 -6.20 4.49
N LEU A 40 3.11 -5.69 3.34
CA LEU A 40 2.01 -4.73 3.28
C LEU A 40 0.72 -5.33 3.83
N ASP A 41 0.41 -6.58 3.48
CA ASP A 41 -0.73 -7.31 4.00
C ASP A 41 -0.70 -7.41 5.52
N SER A 42 0.44 -7.85 6.08
CA SER A 42 0.59 -7.98 7.53
C SER A 42 0.48 -6.65 8.29
N LEU A 43 0.91 -5.54 7.67
CA LEU A 43 1.02 -4.23 8.35
C LEU A 43 -0.18 -3.30 8.08
N PHE A 44 -0.81 -3.38 6.92
CA PHE A 44 -1.74 -2.39 6.41
C PHE A 44 -3.10 -2.96 6.00
N HIS A 45 -3.35 -4.26 6.08
CA HIS A 45 -4.67 -4.79 5.74
C HIS A 45 -5.75 -4.28 6.74
N TYR A 46 -6.84 -3.69 6.23
CA TYR A 46 -7.88 -3.02 7.04
C TYR A 46 -8.43 -3.88 8.19
N GLN A 47 -8.72 -5.15 7.91
CA GLN A 47 -9.18 -6.16 8.89
C GLN A 47 -8.21 -7.33 9.03
N GLY A 48 -6.93 -7.11 8.68
CA GLY A 48 -5.94 -8.17 8.72
C GLY A 48 -5.63 -8.61 10.14
N PRO A 49 -5.03 -9.79 10.33
CA PRO A 49 -4.49 -10.18 11.62
C PRO A 49 -3.44 -9.15 12.04
N LYS A 50 -3.78 -8.31 13.04
CA LYS A 50 -2.87 -7.29 13.56
C LYS A 50 -1.56 -7.97 13.95
N THR A 51 -0.43 -7.48 13.43
CA THR A 51 0.87 -8.00 13.83
C THR A 51 0.99 -7.95 15.34
N ILE A 52 1.50 -9.03 15.93
CA ILE A 52 1.74 -9.06 17.37
C ILE A 52 2.65 -7.88 17.70
N PRO A 53 2.30 -6.99 18.65
CA PRO A 53 3.05 -5.75 18.91
C PRO A 53 4.55 -6.00 19.15
N GLU A 54 4.88 -7.12 19.80
CA GLU A 54 6.24 -7.58 20.10
C GLU A 54 7.07 -7.94 18.86
N HIS A 55 6.44 -8.10 17.70
CA HIS A 55 7.09 -8.47 16.44
C HIS A 55 6.93 -7.43 15.35
N ARG A 56 5.96 -6.49 15.47
CA ARG A 56 5.68 -5.43 14.48
C ARG A 56 6.94 -4.72 14.00
N PHE A 57 7.83 -4.35 14.92
CA PHE A 57 9.07 -3.63 14.59
C PHE A 57 9.95 -4.36 13.57
N LYS A 58 9.91 -5.70 13.52
CA LYS A 58 10.68 -6.50 12.55
C LYS A 58 10.09 -6.39 11.15
N TYR A 59 8.77 -6.44 11.02
CA TYR A 59 8.06 -6.27 9.76
C TYR A 59 8.28 -4.86 9.19
N VAL A 60 8.08 -3.85 10.05
CA VAL A 60 8.34 -2.44 9.71
C VAL A 60 9.79 -2.23 9.29
N TYR A 61 10.75 -2.81 10.02
CA TYR A 61 12.17 -2.71 9.67
C TYR A 61 12.46 -3.30 8.29
N LEU A 62 11.92 -4.48 7.98
CA LEU A 62 12.17 -5.14 6.69
C LEU A 62 11.58 -4.34 5.52
N LEU A 63 10.36 -3.82 5.68
CA LEU A 63 9.73 -2.96 4.67
C LEU A 63 10.51 -1.65 4.50
N ALA A 64 10.92 -1.01 5.60
CA ALA A 64 11.75 0.19 5.57
C ALA A 64 13.11 -0.08 4.92
N CYS A 65 13.73 -1.23 5.21
CA CYS A 65 14.99 -1.66 4.63
C CYS A 65 14.88 -1.83 3.13
N ALA A 66 13.84 -2.54 2.66
CA ALA A 66 13.58 -2.70 1.24
C ALA A 66 13.34 -1.37 0.53
N ALA A 67 12.64 -0.42 1.17
CA ALA A 67 12.31 0.87 0.57
C ALA A 67 13.49 1.87 0.52
N SER A 68 14.30 1.94 1.57
CA SER A 68 15.23 3.05 1.80
C SER A 68 16.72 2.70 1.69
N VAL A 69 17.10 1.43 1.86
CA VAL A 69 18.52 1.06 1.82
C VAL A 69 19.01 1.08 0.38
N SER A 70 20.04 1.88 0.13
CA SER A 70 20.71 1.91 -1.17
C SER A 70 21.94 1.01 -1.14
N GLU A 71 22.16 0.30 -2.25
CA GLU A 71 23.29 -0.61 -2.40
C GLU A 71 24.14 -0.16 -3.59
N THR A 72 25.44 -0.04 -3.35
CA THR A 72 26.44 0.30 -4.36
C THR A 72 27.51 -0.78 -4.41
N ARG A 73 28.13 -0.92 -5.59
CA ARG A 73 29.30 -1.76 -5.78
C ARG A 73 30.47 -0.88 -6.16
N SER A 74 31.55 -0.94 -5.38
CA SER A 74 32.79 -0.26 -5.74
C SER A 74 33.51 -0.96 -6.90
N SER A 75 34.50 -0.29 -7.48
CA SER A 75 35.30 -0.79 -8.62
C SER A 75 35.98 -2.15 -8.36
N ASN A 76 36.28 -2.47 -7.09
CA ASN A 76 36.84 -3.76 -6.67
C ASN A 76 35.77 -4.85 -6.42
N GLY A 77 34.51 -4.61 -6.77
CA GLY A 77 33.40 -5.54 -6.58
C GLY A 77 32.84 -5.60 -5.16
N ARG A 78 33.37 -4.82 -4.21
CA ARG A 78 32.86 -4.81 -2.84
C ARG A 78 31.48 -4.14 -2.78
N ARG A 79 30.53 -4.82 -2.16
CA ARG A 79 29.17 -4.33 -1.90
C ARG A 79 29.17 -3.44 -0.66
N THR A 80 28.54 -2.28 -0.77
CA THR A 80 28.32 -1.35 0.34
C THR A 80 26.86 -0.94 0.38
N GLN A 81 26.26 -0.96 1.57
CA GLN A 81 24.88 -0.53 1.78
C GLN A 81 24.86 0.74 2.63
N SER A 82 24.09 1.74 2.19
CA SER A 82 23.81 2.94 2.96
C SER A 82 22.44 2.83 3.64
N ARG A 83 22.40 3.07 4.94
CA ARG A 83 21.20 3.02 5.79
C ARG A 83 20.78 4.41 6.28
N LEU A 84 21.25 5.47 5.62
CA LEU A 84 21.06 6.85 6.06
C LEU A 84 19.57 7.21 6.29
N GLU A 85 18.69 6.75 5.41
CA GLU A 85 17.25 7.06 5.46
C GLU A 85 16.44 6.01 6.24
N LEU A 86 17.08 4.93 6.70
CA LEU A 86 16.39 3.75 7.24
C LEU A 86 15.60 4.06 8.50
N ASP A 87 16.20 4.76 9.46
CA ASP A 87 15.53 5.05 10.74
C ASP A 87 14.34 5.98 10.56
N ASN A 88 14.47 6.99 9.70
CA ASN A 88 13.36 7.89 9.35
C ASN A 88 12.24 7.12 8.63
N CYS A 89 12.60 6.30 7.63
CA CYS A 89 11.63 5.49 6.89
C CYS A 89 10.88 4.52 7.81
N ARG A 90 11.61 3.89 8.75
CA ARG A 90 11.03 3.00 9.76
C ARG A 90 10.07 3.74 10.67
N GLN A 91 10.44 4.92 11.15
CA GLN A 91 9.58 5.72 12.03
C GLN A 91 8.28 6.11 11.32
N CYS A 92 8.38 6.66 10.10
CA CYS A 92 7.19 7.05 9.33
C CYS A 92 6.24 5.87 9.04
N LEU A 93 6.78 4.67 8.79
CA LEU A 93 5.97 3.46 8.63
C LEU A 93 5.31 3.05 9.95
N ASP A 94 6.05 3.03 11.06
CA ASP A 94 5.51 2.63 12.37
C ASP A 94 4.41 3.60 12.86
N ASP A 95 4.60 4.90 12.64
CA ASP A 95 3.61 5.94 12.94
C ASP A 95 2.35 5.74 12.09
N ALA A 96 2.49 5.54 10.78
CA ALA A 96 1.36 5.31 9.89
C ALA A 96 0.58 4.04 10.25
N VAL A 97 1.28 2.93 10.55
CA VAL A 97 0.63 1.69 11.02
C VAL A 97 -0.10 1.95 12.34
N SER A 98 0.49 2.68 13.27
CA SER A 98 -0.14 2.99 14.57
C SER A 98 -1.40 3.86 14.42
N LEU A 99 -1.38 4.86 13.52
CA LEU A 99 -2.56 5.65 13.18
C LEU A 99 -3.69 4.75 12.65
N LEU A 100 -3.36 3.79 11.78
CA LEU A 100 -4.33 2.88 11.19
C LEU A 100 -4.86 1.81 12.16
N GLU A 101 -4.02 1.31 13.07
CA GLU A 101 -4.40 0.27 14.04
C GLU A 101 -5.30 0.80 15.16
N GLY A 102 -5.16 2.08 15.52
CA GLY A 102 -5.85 2.72 16.65
C GLY A 102 -7.15 3.43 16.30
N MET A 103 -7.53 3.52 15.02
CA MET A 103 -8.66 4.33 14.61
C MET A 103 -10.01 3.59 14.67
N ASP A 104 -11.03 4.28 15.16
CA ASP A 104 -12.44 3.95 14.93
C ASP A 104 -13.03 4.77 13.75
N ASP A 105 -12.43 5.93 13.46
CA ASP A 105 -12.86 6.86 12.40
C ASP A 105 -11.66 7.37 11.58
N LEU A 106 -11.60 6.96 10.31
CA LEU A 106 -10.57 7.36 9.35
C LEU A 106 -10.55 8.87 9.09
N LEU A 107 -11.68 9.56 9.27
CA LEU A 107 -11.75 11.00 9.04
C LEU A 107 -10.93 11.78 10.08
N ALA A 108 -10.85 11.28 11.33
CA ALA A 108 -10.12 11.93 12.40
C ALA A 108 -8.61 11.99 12.13
N GLU A 109 -8.05 10.90 11.60
CA GLU A 109 -6.61 10.75 11.33
C GLU A 109 -6.22 11.22 9.92
N LEU A 110 -7.17 11.69 9.11
CA LEU A 110 -6.96 11.99 7.69
C LEU A 110 -5.81 12.97 7.45
N ASN A 111 -5.70 14.04 8.25
CA ASN A 111 -4.65 15.05 8.07
C ASN A 111 -3.25 14.49 8.31
N ASP A 112 -3.09 13.66 9.34
CA ASP A 112 -1.81 13.04 9.67
C ASP A 112 -1.43 12.00 8.63
N LEU A 113 -2.40 11.23 8.12
CA LEU A 113 -2.19 10.32 7.01
C LEU A 113 -1.81 11.06 5.72
N LEU A 114 -2.48 12.15 5.37
CA LEU A 114 -2.13 12.98 4.20
C LEU A 114 -0.69 13.52 4.29
N HIS A 115 -0.20 13.82 5.50
CA HIS A 115 1.19 14.18 5.72
C HIS A 115 2.13 12.97 5.54
N ALA A 116 1.81 11.85 6.17
CA ALA A 116 2.64 10.65 6.19
C ALA A 116 2.85 10.05 4.79
N ILE A 117 1.81 10.05 3.95
CA ILE A 117 1.88 9.51 2.59
C ILE A 117 2.76 10.32 1.64
N LYS A 118 3.40 11.42 2.05
CA LYS A 118 4.47 12.04 1.25
C LYS A 118 5.66 11.10 1.03
N MET A 119 5.86 10.14 1.93
CA MET A 119 6.85 9.09 1.77
C MET A 119 6.29 7.95 0.88
N PRO A 120 6.97 7.56 -0.21
CA PRO A 120 6.42 6.61 -1.19
C PRO A 120 6.04 5.23 -0.61
N VAL A 121 6.84 4.68 0.31
CA VAL A 121 6.52 3.37 0.92
C VAL A 121 5.33 3.46 1.88
N VAL A 122 5.16 4.59 2.56
CA VAL A 122 3.98 4.85 3.41
C VAL A 122 2.76 4.99 2.52
N ALA A 123 2.85 5.71 1.39
CA ALA A 123 1.77 5.80 0.40
C ALA A 123 1.38 4.42 -0.15
N ALA A 124 2.34 3.55 -0.44
CA ALA A 124 2.06 2.19 -0.88
C ALA A 124 1.30 1.37 0.20
N GLY A 125 1.71 1.48 1.47
CA GLY A 125 1.01 0.88 2.60
C GLY A 125 -0.40 1.41 2.79
N VAL A 126 -0.58 2.73 2.81
CA VAL A 126 -1.90 3.36 2.94
C VAL A 126 -2.79 3.05 1.74
N LEU A 127 -2.24 2.96 0.52
CA LEU A 127 -3.01 2.52 -0.65
C LEU A 127 -3.49 1.07 -0.51
N TYR A 128 -2.66 0.18 0.06
CA TYR A 128 -3.06 -1.19 0.36
C TYR A 128 -4.18 -1.25 1.41
N TYR A 129 -4.08 -0.43 2.46
CA TYR A 129 -5.15 -0.26 3.44
C TYR A 129 -6.44 0.23 2.79
N VAL A 130 -6.38 1.30 1.98
CA VAL A 130 -7.53 1.86 1.27
C VAL A 130 -8.16 0.82 0.33
N GLN A 131 -7.35 0.05 -0.39
CA GLN A 131 -7.84 -1.05 -1.23
C GLN A 131 -8.64 -2.06 -0.41
N THR A 132 -8.03 -2.61 0.65
CA THR A 132 -8.66 -3.66 1.47
C THR A 132 -9.88 -3.16 2.24
N LEU A 133 -9.89 -1.88 2.63
CA LEU A 133 -11.06 -1.22 3.21
C LEU A 133 -12.21 -1.10 2.21
N LEU A 134 -11.96 -0.56 1.01
CA LEU A 134 -12.98 -0.32 0.00
C LEU A 134 -13.56 -1.63 -0.56
N LEU A 135 -12.73 -2.66 -0.66
CA LEU A 135 -13.10 -3.95 -1.22
C LEU A 135 -13.55 -4.99 -0.17
N SER A 136 -13.54 -4.65 1.12
CA SER A 136 -14.04 -5.56 2.17
C SER A 136 -15.51 -5.92 1.94
N GLU A 137 -15.84 -7.21 2.00
CA GLU A 137 -17.22 -7.73 1.87
C GLU A 137 -18.14 -7.22 3.00
N GLU A 138 -17.57 -6.88 4.16
CA GLU A 138 -18.34 -6.38 5.30
C GLU A 138 -18.77 -4.91 5.13
N ARG A 139 -18.13 -4.19 4.21
CA ARG A 139 -18.46 -2.80 3.87
C ARG A 139 -19.44 -2.76 2.70
N THR A 140 -20.68 -2.44 3.03
CA THR A 140 -21.72 -2.07 2.08
C THR A 140 -22.00 -0.57 2.16
N GLY A 141 -22.60 -0.01 1.11
CA GLY A 141 -22.97 1.40 1.09
C GLY A 141 -21.94 2.30 0.40
N ASP A 142 -22.01 3.59 0.71
CA ASP A 142 -21.16 4.57 0.05
C ASP A 142 -19.69 4.39 0.48
N PRO A 143 -18.75 4.42 -0.49
CA PRO A 143 -17.33 4.40 -0.17
C PRO A 143 -16.95 5.54 0.80
N PRO A 144 -16.17 5.29 1.87
CA PRO A 144 -15.78 6.34 2.80
C PRO A 144 -15.04 7.48 2.09
N GLY A 145 -15.55 8.71 2.22
CA GLY A 145 -14.96 9.88 1.57
C GLY A 145 -13.49 10.12 1.94
N ALA A 146 -13.10 9.81 3.18
CA ALA A 146 -11.71 9.89 3.62
C ALA A 146 -10.79 8.90 2.87
N ALA A 147 -11.27 7.68 2.58
CA ALA A 147 -10.52 6.68 1.81
C ALA A 147 -10.37 7.12 0.34
N LEU A 148 -11.43 7.67 -0.26
CA LEU A 148 -11.38 8.25 -1.60
C LEU A 148 -10.43 9.45 -1.67
N CYS A 149 -10.42 10.31 -0.66
CA CYS A 149 -9.50 11.45 -0.56
C CYS A 149 -8.02 10.98 -0.48
N LEU A 150 -7.74 9.94 0.31
CA LEU A 150 -6.40 9.35 0.36
C LEU A 150 -5.98 8.78 -1.00
N LEU A 151 -6.87 8.06 -1.69
CA LEU A 151 -6.60 7.52 -3.03
C LEU A 151 -6.20 8.63 -4.02
N ASP A 152 -6.87 9.78 -3.97
CA ASP A 152 -6.57 10.94 -4.81
C ASP A 152 -5.26 11.60 -4.48
N HIS A 153 -4.99 11.78 -3.19
CA HIS A 153 -3.77 12.41 -2.73
C HIS A 153 -2.55 11.55 -3.08
N ILE A 154 -2.66 10.23 -2.87
CA ILE A 154 -1.64 9.27 -3.29
C ILE A 154 -1.41 9.35 -4.80
N SER A 155 -2.49 9.36 -5.60
CA SER A 155 -2.39 9.45 -7.06
C SER A 155 -1.74 10.77 -7.51
N THR A 156 -1.98 11.87 -6.79
CA THR A 156 -1.36 13.17 -7.09
C THR A 156 0.14 13.15 -6.83
N LEU A 157 0.58 12.53 -5.72
CA LEU A 157 1.96 12.57 -5.28
C LEU A 157 2.85 11.49 -5.90
N HIS A 158 2.30 10.32 -6.25
CA HIS A 158 3.08 9.11 -6.56
C HIS A 158 2.69 8.49 -7.90
N PRO A 159 3.30 8.94 -9.02
CA PRO A 159 3.02 8.37 -10.35
C PRO A 159 3.28 6.86 -10.46
N ASN A 160 4.23 6.33 -9.70
CA ASN A 160 4.52 4.90 -9.65
C ASN A 160 3.39 4.06 -9.03
N LEU A 161 2.41 4.67 -8.36
CA LEU A 161 1.25 4.00 -7.79
C LEU A 161 -0.01 4.15 -8.66
N HIS A 162 0.05 4.84 -9.80
CA HIS A 162 -1.11 5.07 -10.68
C HIS A 162 -1.76 3.77 -11.17
N ALA A 163 -0.98 2.79 -11.59
CA ALA A 163 -1.52 1.50 -12.04
C ALA A 163 -2.29 0.79 -10.92
N LYS A 164 -1.74 0.77 -9.71
CA LYS A 164 -2.41 0.17 -8.54
C LYS A 164 -3.66 0.94 -8.14
N ALA A 165 -3.61 2.28 -8.13
CA ALA A 165 -4.78 3.12 -7.86
C ALA A 165 -5.90 2.91 -8.89
N PHE A 166 -5.54 2.76 -10.16
CA PHE A 166 -6.46 2.42 -11.23
C PHE A 166 -7.14 1.07 -11.00
N ASP A 167 -6.37 0.04 -10.63
CA ASP A 167 -6.90 -1.29 -10.33
C ASP A 167 -7.90 -1.25 -9.16
N VAL A 168 -7.60 -0.47 -8.12
CA VAL A 168 -8.52 -0.26 -6.99
C VAL A 168 -9.84 0.36 -7.46
N CYS A 169 -9.79 1.43 -8.25
CA CYS A 169 -10.99 2.04 -8.82
C CYS A 169 -11.80 1.03 -9.65
N CYS A 170 -11.14 0.24 -10.48
CA CYS A 170 -11.78 -0.78 -11.30
C CYS A 170 -12.50 -1.84 -10.46
N GLN A 171 -11.81 -2.41 -9.47
CA GLN A 171 -12.37 -3.43 -8.59
C GLN A 171 -13.53 -2.87 -7.76
N LEU A 172 -13.43 -1.62 -7.29
CA LEU A 172 -14.51 -0.99 -6.55
C LEU A 172 -15.73 -0.73 -7.43
N TYR A 173 -15.52 -0.27 -8.68
CA TYR A 173 -16.61 -0.06 -9.64
C TYR A 173 -17.36 -1.37 -9.93
N GLU A 174 -16.62 -2.46 -10.13
CA GLU A 174 -17.15 -3.81 -10.38
C GLU A 174 -17.87 -4.36 -9.14
N LYS A 175 -17.33 -4.16 -7.93
CA LYS A 175 -17.98 -4.52 -6.66
C LYS A 175 -19.34 -3.81 -6.52
N ILE A 176 -19.37 -2.49 -6.71
CA ILE A 176 -20.61 -1.69 -6.61
C ILE A 176 -21.63 -2.16 -7.67
N ALA A 177 -21.19 -2.50 -8.87
CA ALA A 177 -22.07 -3.02 -9.94
C ALA A 177 -22.78 -4.33 -9.55
N GLY A 178 -22.14 -5.13 -8.69
CA GLY A 178 -22.65 -6.41 -8.21
C GLY A 178 -23.54 -6.31 -6.96
N GLU A 179 -23.72 -5.12 -6.38
CA GLU A 179 -24.57 -4.94 -5.20
C GLU A 179 -26.05 -5.20 -5.52
N ASN A 180 -26.77 -5.80 -4.57
CA ASN A 180 -28.22 -6.03 -4.69
C ASN A 180 -29.02 -4.78 -4.30
N GLU A 181 -28.80 -3.69 -5.04
CA GLU A 181 -29.39 -2.36 -4.81
C GLU A 181 -30.13 -1.86 -6.05
N ALA A 182 -30.94 -0.81 -5.88
CA ALA A 182 -31.59 -0.18 -7.03
C ALA A 182 -30.55 0.41 -8.01
N ALA A 183 -30.82 0.31 -9.32
CA ALA A 183 -29.88 0.76 -10.35
C ALA A 183 -29.46 2.24 -10.18
N GLU A 184 -30.38 3.10 -9.74
CA GLU A 184 -30.09 4.52 -9.45
C GLU A 184 -29.05 4.68 -8.32
N VAL A 185 -29.15 3.87 -7.27
CA VAL A 185 -28.19 3.86 -6.15
C VAL A 185 -26.81 3.38 -6.62
N ILE A 186 -26.78 2.30 -7.40
CA ILE A 186 -25.55 1.78 -8.00
C ILE A 186 -24.87 2.85 -8.86
N MET A 187 -25.63 3.55 -9.71
CA MET A 187 -25.12 4.59 -10.60
C MET A 187 -24.53 5.78 -9.82
N GLU A 188 -25.21 6.26 -8.77
CA GLU A 188 -24.70 7.36 -7.94
C GLU A 188 -23.40 6.95 -7.20
N ARG A 189 -23.32 5.71 -6.68
CA ARG A 189 -22.08 5.22 -6.06
C ARG A 189 -20.95 5.03 -7.06
N GLN A 190 -21.24 4.47 -8.23
CA GLN A 190 -20.26 4.30 -9.31
C GLN A 190 -19.73 5.64 -9.81
N ARG A 191 -20.55 6.69 -9.82
CA ARG A 191 -20.12 8.04 -10.17
C ARG A 191 -18.99 8.53 -9.27
N LEU A 192 -19.03 8.23 -7.96
CA LEU A 192 -17.93 8.57 -7.04
C LEU A 192 -16.61 7.94 -7.49
N VAL A 193 -16.64 6.71 -8.01
CA VAL A 193 -15.47 6.01 -8.54
C VAL A 193 -15.01 6.61 -9.87
N VAL A 194 -15.95 6.95 -10.74
CA VAL A 194 -15.67 7.63 -12.03
C VAL A 194 -14.96 8.95 -11.78
N ASP A 195 -15.37 9.73 -10.76
CA ASP A 195 -14.69 10.97 -10.41
C ASP A 195 -13.21 10.72 -10.06
N ARG A 196 -12.88 9.57 -9.45
CA ARG A 196 -11.50 9.15 -9.13
C ARG A 196 -10.70 8.77 -10.36
N LEU A 197 -11.33 8.08 -11.31
CA LEU A 197 -10.71 7.79 -12.61
C LEU A 197 -10.41 9.07 -13.39
N VAL A 198 -11.31 10.05 -13.36
CA VAL A 198 -11.12 11.37 -13.99
C VAL A 198 -9.97 12.12 -13.32
N HIS A 199 -9.89 12.11 -11.99
CA HIS A 199 -8.75 12.69 -11.28
C HIS A 199 -7.43 11.99 -11.63
N LEU A 200 -7.40 10.66 -11.62
CA LEU A 200 -6.20 9.89 -11.99
C LEU A 200 -5.72 10.25 -13.40
N LEU A 201 -6.63 10.40 -14.35
CA LEU A 201 -6.33 10.91 -15.69
C LEU A 201 -5.73 12.33 -15.64
N SER A 202 -6.32 13.22 -14.85
CA SER A 202 -5.86 14.61 -14.71
C SER A 202 -4.44 14.75 -14.15
N VAL A 203 -3.98 13.80 -13.34
CA VAL A 203 -2.64 13.78 -12.74
C VAL A 203 -1.63 12.93 -13.52
N GLY A 204 -1.98 12.52 -14.75
CA GLY A 204 -1.07 11.84 -15.69
C GLY A 204 -1.16 10.32 -15.71
N GLY A 205 -2.10 9.71 -14.98
CA GLY A 205 -2.36 8.25 -14.99
C GLY A 205 -3.09 7.77 -16.25
N ALA A 206 -2.86 8.39 -17.41
CA ALA A 206 -3.60 8.15 -18.63
C ALA A 206 -3.39 6.76 -19.24
N ILE A 207 -2.17 6.19 -19.13
CA ILE A 207 -1.84 4.91 -19.78
C ILE A 207 -2.70 3.76 -19.24
N PRO A 208 -2.77 3.49 -17.90
CA PRO A 208 -3.65 2.45 -17.37
C PRO A 208 -5.13 2.67 -17.73
N VAL A 209 -5.60 3.92 -17.71
CA VAL A 209 -6.99 4.28 -17.98
C VAL A 209 -7.37 4.01 -19.44
N LEU A 210 -6.50 4.38 -20.38
CA LEU A 210 -6.76 4.22 -21.81
C LEU A 210 -6.67 2.75 -22.25
N GLU A 211 -5.76 1.96 -21.69
CA GLU A 211 -5.62 0.54 -22.05
C GLU A 211 -6.89 -0.27 -21.72
N LYS A 212 -7.51 -0.05 -20.55
CA LYS A 212 -8.79 -0.73 -20.21
C LYS A 212 -9.98 -0.17 -21.00
N GLY A 213 -9.96 1.13 -21.33
CA GLY A 213 -11.00 1.77 -22.15
C GLY A 213 -11.05 1.28 -23.60
N VAL A 214 -9.91 0.85 -24.16
CA VAL A 214 -9.83 0.28 -25.52
C VAL A 214 -10.12 -1.22 -25.55
N GLY A 215 -9.92 -1.94 -24.43
CA GLY A 215 -10.12 -3.39 -24.33
C GLY A 215 -11.58 -3.87 -24.23
N ASN A 216 -12.54 -2.96 -24.06
CA ASN A 216 -13.98 -3.27 -23.91
C ASN A 216 -14.85 -2.76 -25.08
N VAL A 217 -14.29 -2.69 -26.29
CA VAL A 217 -15.11 -2.55 -27.50
C VAL A 217 -15.52 -3.96 -27.94
N PRO A 218 -16.83 -4.30 -27.94
CA PRO A 218 -17.31 -5.60 -28.42
C PRO A 218 -17.00 -5.84 -29.91
#